data_AF-A0A7D3ZEH6-F1
#
_entry.id   AF-A0A7D3ZEH6-F1
#
_cell.length_a   1.000
_cell.length_b   1.000
_cell.length_c   1.000
_cell.angle_alpha   90.00
_cell.angle_beta   90.00
_cell.angle_gamma   90.00
#
_symmetry.space_group_name_H-M   'P 1'
#
loop_
_entity.id
_entity.type
_entity.pdbx_description
1 polymer ?
#
loop_
_entity_poly.entity_id
_entity_poly.type
_entity_poly.pdbx_seq_one_letter_code
_entity_poly.pdbx_strand_id
1 'polypeptide(L)'
;MAAPPEAMTPRPGTDGSHEPTLTVEQLKVIWQGTPEGRVVARVRKVFWAPLVLIGLYLAATFWWDLGNAVWQRVLFESLGAVAWVLGCAVAFAVFEIAYADPKFNNYQIQFQREQLLADYQTDLNASLELSDLWVLNQRRLDLYHQIATNQAKSSFRYAQLAAGLGFLVLIGAAVTVWFSDSTTTAVTTGAIGVFGGSLGAYLGGTFMNVQRAAAEQLRQYFDHPLELSKILISERLLENIPADQRVESVQHLMRSVLAGRALPGDAAAKEPQGSG
;
A
#
# COMPACT_ATOMS: atom_id res chain seq x y z
N MET A 1 -9.51 -20.83 57.41
CA MET A 1 -10.32 -21.50 56.36
C MET A 1 -10.62 -20.45 55.31
N ALA A 2 -9.85 -20.44 54.22
CA ALA A 2 -10.03 -19.51 53.11
C ALA A 2 -11.05 -20.10 52.13
N ALA A 3 -12.02 -19.29 51.69
CA ALA A 3 -13.02 -19.69 50.71
C ALA A 3 -12.36 -19.94 49.34
N PRO A 4 -12.83 -20.92 48.55
CA PRO A 4 -12.29 -21.18 47.23
C PRO A 4 -12.64 -20.04 46.26
N PRO A 5 -11.79 -19.75 45.25
CA PRO A 5 -12.06 -18.73 44.24
C PRO A 5 -13.30 -19.10 43.43
N GLU A 6 -14.23 -18.15 43.31
CA GLU A 6 -15.39 -18.25 42.43
C GLU A 6 -14.95 -18.58 41.01
N ALA A 7 -15.45 -19.70 40.49
CA ALA A 7 -15.26 -20.11 39.12
C ALA A 7 -15.89 -19.05 38.20
N MET A 8 -15.03 -18.33 37.48
CA MET A 8 -15.41 -17.38 36.44
C MET A 8 -16.24 -18.12 35.39
N THR A 9 -17.55 -17.92 35.42
CA THR A 9 -18.46 -18.50 34.44
C THR A 9 -18.14 -17.90 33.07
N PRO A 10 -18.00 -18.72 32.01
CA PRO A 10 -17.79 -18.19 30.67
C PRO A 10 -18.98 -17.31 30.28
N ARG A 11 -18.68 -16.07 29.86
CA ARG A 11 -19.70 -15.10 29.40
C ARG A 11 -20.54 -15.74 28.28
N PRO A 12 -21.88 -15.78 28.39
CA PRO A 12 -22.74 -16.21 27.30
C PRO A 12 -22.75 -15.10 26.24
N GLY A 13 -22.05 -15.31 25.13
CA GLY A 13 -21.94 -14.33 24.04
C GLY A 13 -20.85 -14.60 23.02
N THR A 14 -19.91 -15.52 23.29
CA THR A 14 -18.89 -15.93 22.30
C THR A 14 -19.30 -17.20 21.56
N ASP A 15 -20.56 -17.31 21.13
CA ASP A 15 -20.86 -18.31 20.12
C ASP A 15 -20.28 -17.80 18.80
N GLY A 16 -19.09 -18.29 18.45
CA GLY A 16 -18.40 -18.01 17.20
C GLY A 16 -19.09 -18.63 15.98
N SER A 17 -20.42 -18.69 15.99
CA SER A 17 -21.23 -19.33 14.96
C SER A 17 -21.76 -18.28 13.97
N HIS A 18 -20.94 -18.05 12.95
CA HIS A 18 -21.37 -17.65 11.60
C HIS A 18 -22.01 -16.26 11.48
N GLU A 19 -21.22 -15.21 11.66
CA GLU A 19 -21.42 -14.09 10.74
C GLU A 19 -21.17 -14.62 9.32
N PRO A 20 -22.10 -14.47 8.37
CA PRO A 20 -21.85 -14.82 6.99
C PRO A 20 -20.84 -13.81 6.45
N THR A 21 -19.55 -14.08 6.65
CA THR A 21 -18.48 -13.35 6.00
C THR A 21 -18.71 -13.51 4.51
N LEU A 22 -19.16 -12.43 3.86
CA LEU A 22 -19.37 -12.40 2.43
C LEU A 22 -18.09 -12.92 1.78
N THR A 23 -18.23 -13.98 0.99
CA THR A 23 -17.10 -14.53 0.25
C THR A 23 -16.54 -13.46 -0.70
N VAL A 24 -15.25 -13.54 -1.03
CA VAL A 24 -14.59 -12.58 -1.92
C VAL A 24 -15.36 -12.40 -3.24
N GLU A 25 -15.93 -13.49 -3.77
CA GLU A 25 -16.75 -13.47 -4.98
C GLU A 25 -18.07 -12.70 -4.79
N GLN A 26 -18.76 -12.88 -3.65
CA GLN A 26 -19.95 -12.09 -3.35
C GLN A 26 -19.62 -10.61 -3.22
N LEU A 27 -18.51 -10.25 -2.56
CA LEU A 27 -18.08 -8.87 -2.46
C LEU A 27 -17.74 -8.27 -3.83
N LYS A 28 -17.17 -9.08 -4.72
CA LYS A 28 -16.86 -8.69 -6.10
C LYS A 28 -18.12 -8.41 -6.92
N VAL A 29 -19.16 -9.22 -6.75
CA VAL A 29 -20.47 -8.99 -7.38
C VAL A 29 -21.09 -7.68 -6.87
N ILE A 30 -21.05 -7.43 -5.56
CA ILE A 30 -21.54 -6.19 -4.96
C ILE A 30 -20.76 -4.98 -5.50
N TRP A 31 -19.42 -5.07 -5.53
CA TRP A 31 -18.56 -4.01 -6.04
C TRP A 31 -18.83 -3.69 -7.52
N GLN A 32 -19.08 -4.71 -8.35
CA GLN A 32 -19.45 -4.50 -9.76
C GLN A 32 -20.75 -3.70 -9.93
N GLY A 33 -21.63 -3.72 -8.93
CA GLY A 33 -22.84 -2.90 -8.88
C GLY A 33 -22.59 -1.41 -8.59
N THR A 34 -21.46 -1.06 -7.96
CA THR A 34 -21.15 0.33 -7.59
C THR A 34 -20.82 1.18 -8.82
N PRO A 35 -20.92 2.53 -8.73
CA PRO A 35 -20.50 3.41 -9.82
C PRO A 35 -19.04 3.17 -10.25
N GLU A 36 -18.14 2.95 -9.29
CA GLU A 36 -16.72 2.69 -9.56
C GLU A 36 -16.49 1.35 -10.25
N GLY A 37 -17.13 0.28 -9.76
CA GLY A 37 -17.01 -1.05 -10.37
C GLY A 37 -17.53 -1.07 -11.80
N ARG A 38 -18.63 -0.34 -12.08
CA ARG A 38 -19.15 -0.18 -13.44
C ARG A 38 -18.21 0.60 -14.36
N VAL A 39 -17.51 1.63 -13.85
CA VAL A 39 -16.49 2.35 -14.62
C VAL A 39 -15.34 1.42 -14.96
N VAL A 40 -14.81 0.65 -14.00
CA VAL A 40 -13.72 -0.30 -14.26
C VAL A 40 -14.15 -1.36 -15.27
N ALA A 41 -15.33 -1.95 -15.12
CA ALA A 41 -15.86 -2.93 -16.07
C ALA A 41 -16.03 -2.35 -17.49
N ARG A 42 -16.46 -1.09 -17.59
CA ARG A 42 -16.59 -0.38 -18.87
C ARG A 42 -15.23 -0.12 -19.50
N VAL A 43 -14.27 0.39 -18.74
CA VAL A 43 -12.90 0.62 -19.22
C VAL A 43 -12.30 -0.69 -19.69
N ARG A 44 -12.48 -1.79 -18.95
CA ARG A 44 -12.02 -3.13 -19.36
C ARG A 44 -12.60 -3.52 -20.73
N LYS A 45 -13.91 -3.41 -20.92
CA LYS A 45 -14.55 -3.71 -22.21
C LYS A 45 -14.04 -2.82 -23.36
N VAL A 46 -13.91 -1.52 -23.10
CA VAL A 46 -13.41 -0.55 -24.09
C VAL A 46 -11.95 -0.83 -24.46
N PHE A 47 -11.13 -1.36 -23.54
CA PHE A 47 -9.75 -1.74 -23.82
C PHE A 47 -9.63 -3.06 -24.62
N TRP A 48 -10.48 -4.04 -24.34
CA TRP A 48 -10.44 -5.34 -25.03
C TRP A 48 -10.91 -5.25 -26.50
N ALA A 49 -11.88 -4.40 -26.80
CA ALA A 49 -12.40 -4.24 -28.16
C ALA A 49 -11.33 -3.89 -29.21
N PRO A 50 -10.49 -2.85 -29.05
CA PRO A 50 -9.44 -2.52 -30.01
C PRO A 50 -8.34 -3.59 -30.05
N LEU A 51 -7.99 -4.23 -28.94
CA LEU A 51 -6.99 -5.31 -28.91
C LEU A 51 -7.41 -6.51 -29.78
N VAL A 52 -8.69 -6.90 -29.70
CA VAL A 52 -9.28 -7.96 -30.53
C VAL A 52 -9.34 -7.53 -32.00
N LEU A 53 -9.77 -6.29 -32.28
CA LEU A 53 -9.83 -5.77 -33.65
C LEU A 53 -8.45 -5.67 -34.29
N ILE A 54 -7.43 -5.27 -33.54
CA ILE A 54 -6.04 -5.22 -33.99
C ILE A 54 -5.52 -6.64 -34.22
N GLY A 55 -5.76 -7.58 -33.30
CA GLY A 55 -5.39 -8.98 -33.49
C GLY A 55 -6.00 -9.59 -34.77
N LEU A 56 -7.27 -9.27 -35.04
CA LEU A 56 -7.95 -9.66 -36.27
C LEU A 56 -7.35 -8.99 -37.51
N TYR A 57 -7.03 -7.70 -37.44
CA TYR A 57 -6.37 -6.98 -38.53
C TYR A 57 -5.01 -7.60 -38.88
N LEU A 58 -4.19 -7.91 -37.87
CA LEU A 58 -2.89 -8.54 -38.05
C LEU A 58 -2.98 -9.96 -38.60
N ALA A 59 -3.96 -10.74 -38.15
CA ALA A 59 -4.21 -12.06 -38.71
C ALA A 59 -4.63 -11.98 -40.19
N ALA A 60 -5.42 -10.97 -40.56
CA ALA A 60 -5.87 -10.75 -41.93
C ALA A 60 -4.72 -10.29 -42.86
N THR A 61 -3.87 -9.36 -42.42
CA THR A 61 -2.71 -8.92 -43.22
C THR A 61 -1.68 -10.03 -43.36
N PHE A 62 -1.41 -10.78 -42.29
CA PHE A 62 -0.53 -11.95 -42.33
C PHE A 62 -1.03 -13.03 -43.31
N TRP A 63 -2.35 -13.30 -43.32
CA TRP A 63 -2.95 -14.28 -44.23
C TRP A 63 -2.87 -13.84 -45.71
N TRP A 64 -3.09 -12.56 -45.97
CA TRP A 64 -3.03 -11.99 -47.32
C TRP A 64 -1.60 -12.04 -47.90
N ASP A 65 -0.61 -11.70 -47.09
CA ASP A 65 0.78 -11.65 -47.53
C ASP A 65 1.47 -13.02 -47.63
N LEU A 66 0.98 -14.06 -46.95
CA LEU A 66 1.49 -15.43 -47.13
C LEU A 66 1.39 -15.92 -48.59
N GLY A 67 0.52 -15.29 -49.40
CA GLY A 67 0.37 -15.58 -50.83
C GLY A 67 1.34 -14.83 -51.76
N ASN A 68 1.97 -13.75 -51.30
CA ASN A 68 2.87 -12.91 -52.11
C ASN A 68 4.28 -12.99 -51.54
N ALA A 69 5.25 -13.52 -52.30
CA ALA A 69 6.62 -13.83 -51.87
C ALA A 69 7.51 -12.60 -51.52
N VAL A 70 7.06 -11.70 -50.65
CA VAL A 70 7.75 -10.48 -50.21
C VAL A 70 8.03 -10.55 -48.70
N TRP A 71 8.75 -11.58 -48.28
CA TRP A 71 9.01 -11.90 -46.87
C TRP A 71 9.66 -10.77 -46.06
N GLN A 72 10.45 -9.88 -46.67
CA GLN A 72 11.14 -8.81 -45.95
C GLN A 72 10.23 -7.67 -45.48
N ARG A 73 9.19 -7.29 -46.25
CA ARG A 73 8.21 -6.28 -45.79
C ARG A 73 7.30 -6.86 -44.71
N VAL A 74 6.87 -8.11 -44.89
CA VAL A 74 6.02 -8.82 -43.93
C VAL A 74 6.69 -8.92 -42.56
N LEU A 75 8.00 -9.20 -42.52
CA LEU A 75 8.75 -9.29 -41.26
C LEU A 75 8.84 -7.93 -40.53
N PHE A 76 9.05 -6.82 -41.23
CA PHE A 76 9.12 -5.49 -40.60
C PHE A 76 7.75 -4.99 -40.13
N GLU A 77 6.70 -5.16 -40.93
CA GLU A 77 5.34 -4.74 -40.54
C GLU A 77 4.79 -5.60 -39.40
N SER A 78 5.09 -6.91 -39.40
CA SER A 78 4.71 -7.80 -38.30
C SER A 78 5.48 -7.51 -37.01
N LEU A 79 6.75 -7.11 -37.07
CA LEU A 79 7.51 -6.70 -35.87
C LEU A 79 6.94 -5.44 -35.22
N GLY A 80 6.60 -4.42 -36.01
CA GLY A 80 5.97 -3.19 -35.50
C GLY A 80 4.60 -3.47 -34.87
N ALA A 81 3.81 -4.32 -35.52
CA ALA A 81 2.53 -4.78 -35.02
C ALA A 81 2.64 -5.56 -33.71
N VAL A 82 3.58 -6.52 -33.62
CA VAL A 82 3.83 -7.30 -32.42
C VAL A 82 4.28 -6.40 -31.27
N ALA A 83 5.17 -5.43 -31.52
CA ALA A 83 5.60 -4.46 -30.53
C ALA A 83 4.43 -3.60 -30.01
N TRP A 84 3.50 -3.20 -30.90
CA TRP A 84 2.31 -2.44 -30.52
C TRP A 84 1.34 -3.27 -29.68
N VAL A 85 1.07 -4.52 -30.07
CA VAL A 85 0.23 -5.45 -29.29
C VAL A 85 0.83 -5.72 -27.92
N LEU A 86 2.14 -5.94 -27.84
CA LEU A 86 2.86 -6.05 -26.57
C LEU A 86 2.73 -4.78 -25.74
N GLY A 87 2.92 -3.60 -26.33
CA GLY A 87 2.74 -2.31 -25.65
C GLY A 87 1.33 -2.15 -25.06
N CYS A 88 0.29 -2.47 -25.83
CA CYS A 88 -1.09 -2.45 -25.35
C CYS A 88 -1.36 -3.48 -24.25
N ALA A 89 -0.81 -4.69 -24.38
CA ALA A 89 -0.95 -5.74 -23.38
C ALA A 89 -0.28 -5.35 -22.06
N VAL A 90 0.91 -4.74 -22.11
CA VAL A 90 1.59 -4.24 -20.91
C VAL A 90 0.84 -3.04 -20.31
N ALA A 91 0.38 -2.09 -21.13
CA ALA A 91 -0.43 -0.96 -20.66
C ALA A 91 -1.73 -1.45 -19.98
N PHE A 92 -2.37 -2.48 -20.51
CA PHE A 92 -3.55 -3.11 -19.93
C PHE A 92 -3.23 -3.85 -18.62
N ALA A 93 -2.15 -4.63 -18.59
CA ALA A 93 -1.70 -5.29 -17.36
C ALA A 93 -1.40 -4.26 -16.26
N VAL A 94 -0.79 -3.14 -16.63
CA VAL A 94 -0.54 -2.01 -15.72
C VAL A 94 -1.84 -1.36 -15.29
N PHE A 95 -2.83 -1.20 -16.16
CA PHE A 95 -4.16 -0.68 -15.77
C PHE A 95 -4.88 -1.61 -14.78
N GLU A 96 -4.91 -2.91 -15.04
CA GLU A 96 -5.53 -3.90 -14.13
C GLU A 96 -4.84 -3.88 -12.76
N ILE A 97 -3.50 -3.94 -12.76
CA ILE A 97 -2.72 -3.97 -11.53
C ILE A 97 -2.80 -2.63 -10.80
N ALA A 98 -2.65 -1.50 -11.49
CA ALA A 98 -2.54 -0.17 -10.87
C ALA A 98 -3.88 0.51 -10.57
N TYR A 99 -4.99 0.09 -11.20
CA TYR A 99 -6.26 0.81 -11.10
C TYR A 99 -7.44 -0.06 -10.65
N ALA A 100 -7.57 -1.28 -11.17
CA ALA A 100 -8.71 -2.16 -10.87
C ALA A 100 -8.55 -2.86 -9.51
N ASP A 101 -7.43 -3.54 -9.30
CA ASP A 101 -7.10 -4.25 -8.05
C ASP A 101 -7.12 -3.36 -6.80
N PRO A 102 -6.45 -2.18 -6.77
CA PRO A 102 -6.43 -1.37 -5.56
C PRO A 102 -7.80 -0.79 -5.21
N LYS A 103 -8.67 -0.51 -6.19
CA LYS A 103 -10.03 -0.03 -5.90
C LYS A 103 -10.91 -1.10 -5.29
N PHE A 104 -10.82 -2.34 -5.76
CA PHE A 104 -11.53 -3.45 -5.12
C PHE A 104 -10.98 -3.73 -3.73
N ASN A 105 -9.65 -3.73 -3.57
CA ASN A 105 -9.01 -3.96 -2.27
C ASN A 105 -9.36 -2.86 -1.25
N ASN A 106 -9.40 -1.59 -1.69
CA ASN A 106 -9.86 -0.49 -0.85
C ASN A 106 -11.34 -0.63 -0.47
N TYR A 107 -12.18 -1.14 -1.37
CA TYR A 107 -13.58 -1.42 -1.07
C TYR A 107 -13.71 -2.53 -0.02
N GLN A 108 -12.93 -3.61 -0.11
CA GLN A 108 -12.88 -4.65 0.92
C GLN A 108 -12.50 -4.08 2.29
N ILE A 109 -11.46 -3.24 2.34
CA ILE A 109 -11.00 -2.60 3.58
C ILE A 109 -12.10 -1.68 4.16
N GLN A 110 -12.78 -0.89 3.31
CA GLN A 110 -13.87 -0.03 3.79
C GLN A 110 -15.04 -0.85 4.33
N PHE A 111 -15.43 -1.91 3.65
CA PHE A 111 -16.50 -2.79 4.11
C PHE A 111 -16.16 -3.44 5.46
N GLN A 112 -14.94 -3.96 5.61
CA GLN A 112 -14.46 -4.49 6.90
C GLN A 112 -14.47 -3.42 7.99
N ARG A 113 -14.09 -2.18 7.66
CA ARG A 113 -14.09 -1.06 8.59
C ARG A 113 -15.50 -0.72 9.07
N GLU A 114 -16.48 -0.73 8.17
CA GLU A 114 -17.88 -0.48 8.51
C GLU A 114 -18.45 -1.57 9.42
N GLN A 115 -18.17 -2.84 9.12
CA GLN A 115 -18.56 -3.96 9.98
C GLN A 115 -17.93 -3.86 11.36
N LEU A 116 -16.61 -3.65 11.41
CA LEU A 116 -15.89 -3.42 12.66
C LEU A 116 -16.51 -2.28 13.48
N LEU A 117 -16.80 -1.13 12.86
CA LEU A 117 -17.42 0.00 13.55
C LEU A 117 -18.83 -0.31 14.07
N ALA A 118 -19.63 -1.10 13.34
CA ALA A 118 -20.96 -1.51 13.75
C ALA A 118 -20.92 -2.46 14.97
N ASP A 119 -20.02 -3.44 14.94
CA ASP A 119 -19.76 -4.32 16.09
C ASP A 119 -19.29 -3.51 17.30
N TYR A 120 -18.36 -2.58 17.09
CA TYR A 120 -17.84 -1.74 18.16
C TYR A 120 -18.87 -0.79 18.76
N GLN A 121 -19.79 -0.23 17.98
CA GLN A 121 -20.89 0.58 18.52
C GLN A 121 -21.80 -0.25 19.41
N THR A 122 -21.96 -1.54 19.10
CA THR A 122 -22.75 -2.47 19.91
C THR A 122 -22.05 -2.77 21.23
N ASP A 123 -20.73 -3.01 21.21
CA ASP A 123 -19.91 -3.29 22.41
C ASP A 123 -19.73 -2.06 23.32
N LEU A 124 -19.47 -0.87 22.77
CA LEU A 124 -19.30 0.38 23.54
C LEU A 124 -20.56 0.77 24.33
N ASN A 125 -21.74 0.46 23.79
CA ASN A 125 -23.00 0.69 24.48
C ASN A 125 -23.23 -0.32 25.63
N ALA A 126 -22.48 -1.42 25.66
CA ALA A 126 -22.59 -2.49 26.66
C ALA A 126 -21.57 -2.36 27.81
N SER A 127 -20.35 -1.84 27.59
CA SER A 127 -19.38 -1.60 28.66
C SER A 127 -18.46 -0.39 28.40
N LEU A 128 -18.48 0.56 29.33
CA LEU A 128 -17.66 1.79 29.36
C LEU A 128 -16.36 1.62 30.17
N GLU A 129 -15.89 0.37 30.39
CA GLU A 129 -14.67 0.14 31.15
C GLU A 129 -13.42 0.62 30.39
N LEU A 130 -12.47 1.21 31.14
CA LEU A 130 -11.21 1.73 30.60
C LEU A 130 -10.38 0.65 29.88
N SER A 131 -10.49 -0.62 30.30
CA SER A 131 -9.89 -1.78 29.64
C SER A 131 -10.42 -1.99 28.22
N ASP A 132 -11.71 -1.83 27.99
CA ASP A 132 -12.33 -2.00 26.67
C ASP A 132 -11.92 -0.87 25.72
N LEU A 133 -11.81 0.35 26.23
CA LEU A 133 -11.28 1.50 25.46
C LEU A 133 -9.81 1.30 25.05
N TRP A 134 -9.00 0.66 25.89
CA TRP A 134 -7.61 0.33 25.56
C TRP A 134 -7.54 -0.72 24.44
N VAL A 135 -8.30 -1.82 24.55
CA VAL A 135 -8.38 -2.87 23.52
C VAL A 135 -8.85 -2.27 22.19
N LEU A 136 -9.81 -1.34 22.23
CA LEU A 136 -10.28 -0.62 21.05
C LEU A 136 -9.17 0.21 20.39
N ASN A 137 -8.37 0.94 21.17
CA ASN A 137 -7.27 1.73 20.65
C ASN A 137 -6.20 0.83 20.01
N GLN A 138 -5.88 -0.29 20.64
CA GLN A 138 -4.92 -1.26 20.12
C GLN A 138 -5.39 -1.88 18.79
N ARG A 139 -6.66 -2.30 18.70
CA ARG A 139 -7.23 -2.83 17.45
C ARG A 139 -7.24 -1.79 16.34
N ARG A 140 -7.50 -0.52 16.65
CA ARG A 140 -7.40 0.58 15.66
C ARG A 140 -5.97 0.76 15.17
N LEU A 141 -4.98 0.72 16.05
CA LEU A 141 -3.56 0.79 15.67
C LEU A 141 -3.16 -0.37 14.74
N ASP A 142 -3.57 -1.60 15.05
CA ASP A 142 -3.30 -2.77 14.19
C ASP A 142 -3.93 -2.63 12.81
N LEU A 143 -5.18 -2.18 12.75
CA LEU A 143 -5.87 -1.90 11.47
C LEU A 143 -5.13 -0.83 10.66
N TYR A 144 -4.75 0.28 11.29
CA TYR A 144 -3.99 1.32 10.60
C TYR A 144 -2.62 0.81 10.14
N HIS A 145 -1.94 -0.01 10.94
CA HIS A 145 -0.68 -0.62 10.55
C HIS A 145 -0.85 -1.52 9.33
N GLN A 146 -1.89 -2.34 9.32
CA GLN A 146 -2.20 -3.24 8.21
C GLN A 146 -2.55 -2.47 6.93
N ILE A 147 -3.32 -1.37 7.04
CA ILE A 147 -3.64 -0.50 5.91
C ILE A 147 -2.37 0.16 5.37
N ALA A 148 -1.56 0.75 6.24
CA ALA A 148 -0.32 1.42 5.86
C ALA A 148 0.67 0.46 5.17
N THR A 149 0.82 -0.76 5.70
CA THR A 149 1.68 -1.78 5.09
C THR A 149 1.14 -2.32 3.77
N ASN A 150 -0.17 -2.52 3.64
CA ASN A 150 -0.79 -2.93 2.37
C ASN A 150 -0.69 -1.83 1.30
N GLN A 151 -0.89 -0.58 1.70
CA GLN A 151 -0.70 0.58 0.82
C GLN A 151 0.76 0.69 0.38
N ALA A 152 1.72 0.53 1.30
CA ALA A 152 3.15 0.54 0.97
C ALA A 152 3.54 -0.59 -0.01
N LYS A 153 3.04 -1.82 0.20
CA LYS A 153 3.30 -2.97 -0.68
C LYS A 153 2.74 -2.73 -2.09
N SER A 154 1.52 -2.20 -2.20
CA SER A 154 0.90 -1.92 -3.49
C SER A 154 1.60 -0.76 -4.23
N SER A 155 1.91 0.33 -3.54
CA SER A 155 2.70 1.44 -4.11
C SER A 155 4.08 1.00 -4.60
N PHE A 156 4.77 0.14 -3.85
CA PHE A 156 6.07 -0.41 -4.27
C PHE A 156 5.95 -1.25 -5.55
N ARG A 157 4.91 -2.11 -5.64
CA ARG A 157 4.62 -2.87 -6.86
C ARG A 157 4.34 -1.96 -8.06
N TYR A 158 3.62 -0.85 -7.87
CA TYR A 158 3.37 0.11 -8.96
C TYR A 158 4.62 0.86 -9.37
N ALA A 159 5.48 1.23 -8.43
CA ALA A 159 6.78 1.83 -8.74
C ALA A 159 7.65 0.86 -9.56
N GLN A 160 7.69 -0.43 -9.20
CA GLN A 160 8.38 -1.45 -9.97
C GLN A 160 7.80 -1.63 -11.37
N LEU A 161 6.47 -1.65 -11.51
CA LEU A 161 5.79 -1.74 -12.81
C LEU A 161 6.08 -0.53 -13.69
N ALA A 162 6.01 0.68 -13.14
CA ALA A 162 6.31 1.91 -13.85
C ALA A 162 7.78 1.96 -14.30
N ALA A 163 8.71 1.54 -13.43
CA ALA A 163 10.12 1.43 -13.76
C ALA A 163 10.37 0.38 -14.87
N GLY A 164 9.75 -0.79 -14.77
CA GLY A 164 9.84 -1.84 -15.79
C GLY A 164 9.25 -1.41 -17.13
N LEU A 165 8.12 -0.71 -17.12
CA LEU A 165 7.51 -0.10 -18.30
C LEU A 165 8.44 0.92 -18.96
N GLY A 166 8.99 1.85 -18.18
CA GLY A 166 9.93 2.86 -18.70
C GLY A 166 11.17 2.21 -19.31
N PHE A 167 11.66 1.13 -18.70
CA PHE A 167 12.78 0.35 -19.23
C PHE A 167 12.44 -0.37 -20.55
N LEU A 168 11.24 -0.94 -20.66
CA LEU A 168 10.78 -1.56 -21.92
C LEU A 168 10.65 -0.53 -23.05
N VAL A 169 10.15 0.67 -22.76
CA VAL A 169 10.11 1.76 -23.74
C VAL A 169 11.50 2.14 -24.21
N LEU A 170 12.49 2.21 -23.30
CA LEU A 170 13.88 2.46 -23.66
C LEU A 170 14.47 1.38 -24.57
N ILE A 171 14.23 0.10 -24.27
CA ILE A 171 14.66 -1.02 -25.13
C ILE A 171 14.00 -0.90 -26.50
N GLY A 172 12.69 -0.64 -26.55
CA GLY A 172 11.96 -0.46 -27.80
C GLY A 172 12.56 0.66 -28.64
N ALA A 173 12.81 1.84 -28.03
CA ALA A 173 13.47 2.95 -28.70
C ALA A 173 14.85 2.57 -29.25
N ALA A 174 15.69 1.88 -28.45
CA ALA A 174 17.02 1.45 -28.88
C ALA A 174 16.98 0.48 -30.07
N VAL A 175 16.07 -0.51 -30.04
CA VAL A 175 15.86 -1.46 -31.14
C VAL A 175 15.39 -0.73 -32.40
N THR A 176 14.43 0.19 -32.26
CA THR A 176 13.90 0.94 -33.40
C THR A 176 14.98 1.81 -34.06
N VAL A 177 15.85 2.44 -33.26
CA VAL A 177 17.00 3.20 -33.74
C VAL A 177 18.00 2.29 -34.46
N TRP A 178 18.27 1.10 -33.91
CA TRP A 178 19.23 0.14 -34.48
C TRP A 178 18.85 -0.31 -35.90
N PHE A 179 17.55 -0.47 -36.17
CA PHE A 179 17.04 -0.87 -37.48
C PHE A 179 16.64 0.32 -38.36
N SER A 180 16.94 1.55 -37.95
CA SER A 180 16.58 2.74 -38.70
C SER A 180 17.65 3.14 -39.70
N ASP A 181 17.29 3.15 -40.99
CA ASP A 181 18.15 3.70 -42.05
C ASP A 181 18.08 5.24 -42.13
N SER A 182 17.21 5.88 -41.34
CA SER A 182 16.96 7.33 -41.38
C SER A 182 17.50 8.03 -40.14
N THR A 183 18.42 8.97 -40.36
CA THR A 183 18.97 9.81 -39.28
C THR A 183 17.87 10.57 -38.53
N THR A 184 16.84 11.04 -39.24
CA THR A 184 15.71 11.78 -38.64
C THR A 184 14.91 10.90 -37.67
N THR A 185 14.67 9.64 -38.05
CA THR A 185 13.95 8.66 -37.21
C THR A 185 14.81 8.25 -36.02
N ALA A 186 16.12 8.06 -36.21
CA ALA A 186 17.05 7.75 -35.14
C ALA A 186 17.13 8.87 -34.08
N VAL A 187 17.26 10.13 -34.52
CA VAL A 187 17.34 11.29 -33.61
C VAL A 187 16.03 11.49 -32.84
N THR A 188 14.89 11.42 -33.53
CA THR A 188 13.59 11.64 -32.89
C THR A 188 13.26 10.54 -31.87
N THR A 189 13.49 9.28 -32.23
CA THR A 189 13.29 8.13 -31.33
C THR A 189 14.26 8.15 -30.15
N GLY A 190 15.52 8.54 -30.38
CA GLY A 190 16.51 8.72 -29.33
C GLY A 190 16.11 9.80 -28.33
N ALA A 191 15.61 10.94 -28.80
CA ALA A 191 15.10 12.00 -27.93
C ALA A 191 13.93 11.52 -27.06
N ILE A 192 12.94 10.85 -27.66
CA ILE A 192 11.80 10.27 -26.93
C ILE A 192 12.29 9.25 -25.89
N GLY A 193 13.27 8.41 -26.23
CA GLY A 193 13.89 7.47 -25.31
C GLY A 193 14.51 8.17 -24.09
N VAL A 194 15.35 9.18 -24.31
CA VAL A 194 16.00 9.94 -23.22
C VAL A 194 14.96 10.65 -22.33
N PHE A 195 13.95 11.29 -22.92
CA PHE A 195 12.89 11.95 -22.16
C PHE A 195 12.04 10.93 -21.38
N GLY A 196 11.64 9.82 -22.01
CA GLY A 196 10.87 8.76 -21.36
C GLY A 196 11.64 8.10 -20.21
N GLY A 197 12.92 7.79 -20.43
CA GLY A 197 13.80 7.19 -19.43
C GLY A 197 14.05 8.12 -18.24
N SER A 198 14.36 9.40 -18.50
CA SER A 198 14.59 10.38 -17.43
C SER A 198 13.33 10.66 -16.61
N LEU A 199 12.16 10.74 -17.25
CA LEU A 199 10.88 10.87 -16.56
C LEU A 199 10.57 9.63 -15.70
N GLY A 200 10.77 8.43 -16.25
CA GLY A 200 10.59 7.18 -15.50
C GLY A 200 11.50 7.08 -14.29
N ALA A 201 12.78 7.44 -14.44
CA ALA A 201 13.75 7.49 -13.35
C ALA A 201 13.37 8.52 -12.28
N TYR A 202 12.95 9.72 -12.69
CA TYR A 202 12.52 10.78 -11.78
C TYR A 202 11.28 10.38 -10.96
N LEU A 203 10.26 9.81 -11.62
CA LEU A 203 9.06 9.32 -10.94
C LEU A 203 9.40 8.19 -9.97
N GLY A 204 10.20 7.22 -10.40
CA GLY A 204 10.66 6.12 -9.53
C GLY A 204 11.41 6.62 -8.29
N GLY A 205 12.33 7.56 -8.47
CA GLY A 205 13.07 8.20 -7.37
C GLY A 205 12.16 8.98 -6.42
N THR A 206 11.20 9.73 -6.95
CA THR A 206 10.25 10.53 -6.16
C THR A 206 9.36 9.62 -5.31
N PHE A 207 8.79 8.56 -5.88
CA PHE A 207 7.98 7.60 -5.12
C PHE A 207 8.77 6.92 -4.02
N MET A 208 10.02 6.51 -4.31
CA MET A 208 10.89 5.89 -3.31
C MET A 208 11.20 6.85 -2.15
N ASN A 209 11.44 8.14 -2.44
CA ASN A 209 11.70 9.16 -1.43
C ASN A 209 10.47 9.45 -0.57
N VAL A 210 9.29 9.61 -1.17
CA VAL A 210 8.03 9.81 -0.44
C VAL A 210 7.74 8.59 0.45
N GLN A 211 8.00 7.38 -0.04
CA GLN A 211 7.82 6.17 0.75
C GLN A 211 8.75 6.10 1.97
N ARG A 212 10.02 6.50 1.82
CA ARG A 212 10.97 6.59 2.94
C ARG A 212 10.49 7.59 3.99
N ALA A 213 10.10 8.79 3.56
CA ALA A 213 9.60 9.82 4.46
C ALA A 213 8.33 9.35 5.22
N ALA A 214 7.40 8.71 4.52
CA ALA A 214 6.20 8.17 5.14
C ALA A 214 6.52 7.05 6.16
N ALA A 215 7.45 6.15 5.83
CA ALA A 215 7.86 5.07 6.73
C ALA A 215 8.56 5.60 7.99
N GLU A 216 9.37 6.64 7.84
CA GLU A 216 10.07 7.29 8.94
C GLU A 216 9.11 8.03 9.87
N GLN A 217 8.12 8.73 9.30
CA GLN A 217 7.05 9.37 10.05
C GLN A 217 6.15 8.35 10.77
N LEU A 218 5.86 7.20 10.13
CA LEU A 218 5.13 6.10 10.74
C LEU A 218 5.88 5.54 11.96
N ARG A 219 7.19 5.34 11.82
CA ARG A 219 8.06 4.87 12.91
C ARG A 219 8.03 5.82 14.10
N GLN A 220 8.18 7.12 13.85
CA GLN A 220 8.06 8.15 14.90
C GLN A 220 6.68 8.14 15.56
N TYR A 221 5.61 7.95 14.80
CA TYR A 221 4.25 7.85 15.35
C TYR A 221 4.08 6.63 16.26
N PHE A 222 4.72 5.50 15.94
CA PHE A 222 4.67 4.27 16.75
C PHE A 222 5.57 4.29 17.99
N ASP A 223 6.55 5.18 18.06
CA ASP A 223 7.35 5.37 19.28
C ASP A 223 6.52 6.02 20.42
N HIS A 224 5.49 6.81 20.09
CA HIS A 224 4.66 7.54 21.05
C HIS A 224 3.75 6.65 21.93
N PRO A 225 3.02 5.64 21.40
CA PRO A 225 2.24 4.70 22.20
C PRO A 225 3.04 3.94 23.26
N LEU A 226 4.32 3.71 23.00
CA LEU A 226 5.24 3.08 23.94
C LEU A 226 5.51 3.97 25.16
N GLU A 227 5.48 5.29 25.01
CA GLU A 227 5.52 6.20 26.16
C GLU A 227 4.22 6.16 26.96
N LEU A 228 3.08 6.09 26.26
CA LEU A 228 1.77 6.06 26.91
C LEU A 228 1.53 4.74 27.66
N SER A 229 2.00 3.61 27.13
CA SER A 229 1.97 2.32 27.84
C SER A 229 2.85 2.33 29.08
N LYS A 230 4.04 2.96 29.02
CA LYS A 230 4.90 3.16 30.20
C LYS A 230 4.20 4.00 31.27
N ILE A 231 3.46 5.04 30.87
CA ILE A 231 2.69 5.87 31.81
C ILE A 231 1.56 5.06 32.47
N LEU A 232 0.76 4.33 31.70
CA LEU A 232 -0.34 3.50 32.23
C LEU A 232 0.16 2.36 33.13
N ILE A 233 1.30 1.74 32.78
CA ILE A 233 1.94 0.74 33.64
C ILE A 233 2.43 1.38 34.95
N SER A 234 2.99 2.59 34.87
CA SER A 234 3.42 3.35 36.05
C SER A 234 2.23 3.70 36.94
N GLU A 235 1.09 4.08 36.36
CA GLU A 235 -0.16 4.34 37.09
C GLU A 235 -0.66 3.09 37.84
N ARG A 236 -0.74 1.94 37.17
CA ARG A 236 -1.13 0.67 37.83
C ARG A 236 -0.14 0.20 38.90
N LEU A 237 1.16 0.44 38.70
CA LEU A 237 2.17 0.17 39.72
C LEU A 237 1.94 1.05 40.95
N LEU A 238 1.60 2.32 40.76
CA LEU A 238 1.30 3.26 41.85
C LEU A 238 0.02 2.91 42.62
N GLU A 239 -1.00 2.35 41.96
CA GLU A 239 -2.22 1.88 42.63
C GLU A 239 -1.96 0.73 43.61
N ASN A 240 -0.97 -0.12 43.34
CA ASN A 240 -0.60 -1.27 44.17
C ASN A 240 0.39 -0.95 45.29
N ILE A 241 0.89 0.29 45.38
CA ILE A 241 1.82 0.72 46.43
C ILE A 241 1.00 1.20 47.65
N PRO A 242 1.36 0.74 48.88
CA PRO A 242 0.68 1.17 50.10
C PRO A 242 0.84 2.69 50.32
N ALA A 243 -0.17 3.30 50.95
CA ALA A 243 -0.36 4.76 50.95
C ALA A 243 0.80 5.54 51.60
N ASP A 244 1.53 4.90 52.51
CA ASP A 244 2.73 5.39 53.19
C ASP A 244 3.93 5.58 52.25
N GLN A 245 4.06 4.76 51.20
CA GLN A 245 5.19 4.79 50.26
C GLN A 245 4.86 5.42 48.90
N ARG A 246 3.59 5.76 48.68
CA ARG A 246 3.08 6.22 47.39
C ARG A 246 3.63 7.60 47.01
N VAL A 247 3.75 8.53 47.97
CA VAL A 247 4.26 9.90 47.72
C VAL A 247 5.72 9.89 47.28
N GLU A 248 6.55 9.08 47.94
CA GLU A 248 7.98 8.94 47.61
C GLU A 248 8.17 8.28 46.23
N SER A 249 7.38 7.25 45.94
CA SER A 249 7.41 6.52 44.66
C SER A 249 6.97 7.40 43.48
N VAL A 250 5.91 8.22 43.66
CA VAL A 250 5.46 9.20 42.65
C VAL A 250 6.55 10.25 42.38
N GLN A 251 7.20 10.77 43.42
CA GLN A 251 8.29 11.75 43.24
C GLN A 251 9.48 11.15 42.49
N HIS A 252 9.83 9.90 42.77
CA HIS A 252 10.92 9.20 42.07
C HIS A 252 10.58 8.94 40.59
N LEU A 253 9.34 8.55 40.29
CA LEU A 253 8.84 8.40 38.91
C LEU A 253 8.79 9.74 38.17
N MET A 254 8.34 10.81 38.82
CA MET A 254 8.26 12.12 38.17
C MET A 254 9.66 12.68 37.86
N ARG A 255 10.64 12.46 38.75
CA ARG A 255 12.05 12.79 38.48
C ARG A 255 12.65 11.96 37.34
N SER A 256 12.36 10.66 37.27
CA SER A 256 12.89 9.80 36.20
C SER A 256 12.27 10.12 34.84
N VAL A 257 10.97 10.45 34.77
CA VAL A 257 10.28 10.88 33.54
C VAL A 257 10.82 12.23 33.07
N LEU A 258 11.03 13.19 33.97
CA LEU A 258 11.61 14.51 33.63
C LEU A 258 13.08 14.40 33.20
N ALA A 259 13.87 13.53 33.83
CA ALA A 259 15.27 13.29 33.47
C ALA A 259 15.43 12.52 32.15
N GLY A 260 14.53 11.56 31.86
CA GLY A 260 14.51 10.81 30.60
C GLY A 260 14.04 11.62 29.39
N ARG A 261 13.41 12.78 29.60
CA ARG A 261 12.91 13.69 28.55
C ARG A 261 13.95 14.75 28.13
N ALA A 262 15.15 14.76 28.71
CA ALA A 262 16.23 15.63 28.25
C ALA A 262 16.56 15.30 26.78
N LEU A 263 16.28 16.23 25.88
CA LEU A 263 16.40 16.05 24.44
C LEU A 263 17.86 15.71 24.06
N PRO A 264 18.10 14.84 23.06
CA PRO A 264 19.44 14.53 22.52
C PRO A 264 20.24 15.73 21.94
N GLY A 265 19.76 16.97 22.13
CA GLY A 265 20.43 18.21 21.70
C GLY A 265 21.13 18.98 22.82
N ASP A 266 20.81 18.74 24.10
CA ASP A 266 21.36 19.54 25.21
C ASP A 266 22.71 19.03 25.73
N ALA A 267 23.05 17.78 25.44
CA ALA A 267 24.36 17.20 25.79
C ALA A 267 25.49 17.65 24.85
N ALA A 268 25.17 18.06 23.61
CA ALA A 268 26.16 18.51 22.63
C ALA A 268 26.56 19.99 22.77
N ALA A 269 25.84 20.78 23.58
CA ALA A 269 26.10 22.21 23.78
C ALA A 269 27.09 22.53 24.92
N LYS A 270 27.69 21.51 25.55
CA LYS A 270 28.66 21.67 26.64
C LYS A 270 29.91 20.81 26.43
N GLU A 271 30.64 21.04 25.35
CA GLU A 271 32.10 20.85 25.40
C GLU A 271 32.76 22.22 25.61
N PRO A 272 33.43 22.46 26.76
CA PRO A 272 34.30 23.60 26.89
C PRO A 272 35.53 23.35 26.01
N GLN A 273 35.79 24.26 25.07
CA GLN A 273 37.10 24.37 24.42
C GLN A 273 38.15 24.60 25.51
N GLY A 274 38.77 23.50 25.95
CA GLY A 274 39.94 23.49 26.80
C GLY A 274 41.18 23.74 25.95
N SER A 275 41.76 24.92 26.17
CA SER A 275 43.07 25.36 25.71
C SER A 275 44.18 24.34 25.94
N GLY A 276 44.99 24.11 24.91
CA GLY A 276 46.33 23.53 24.95
C GLY A 276 47.09 23.98 23.72
#